data_AF-A0A817SFB5-F1
#
_entry.id   AF-A0A817SFB5-F1
#
_cell.length_a   1.000
_cell.length_b   1.000
_cell.length_c   1.000
_cell.angle_alpha   90.00
_cell.angle_beta   90.00
_cell.angle_gamma   90.00
#
_symmetry.space_group_name_H-M   'P 1'
#
loop_
_entity.id
_entity.type
_entity.pdbx_description
1 polymer ?
#
loop_
_entity_poly.entity_id
_entity_poly.type
_entity_poly.pdbx_seq_one_letter_code
_entity_poly.pdbx_strand_id
1 'polypeptide(L)'
;MGESEDNNNWNPRLIENTCDEPGAVLQPLEDYQESILVSLEEAIEPIKSLFRNLPRDVWIAKNASKEPADDLSPDESAAIHLYTMEVKPRNLYSILNEMLRDKDRRKLKPWFPYLKLFITALFKIQPGPTKVIYRGVKADLHLKYRDGERYIWWAFSSCTISLKVLDQPMYLGDSGPRTLFNIECMNGKAIKSHSYYKTEDEILLLPGFYFEVVSKVKAANDLHIIHLRELSPPHVLLEPPFSSIPSAVSCLFLNIRIMQHIFIGST
;
A
#
# COMPACT_ATOMS: atom_id res chain seq x y z
N MET A 1 -39.99 -13.39 -10.95
CA MET A 1 -38.90 -13.46 -9.96
C MET A 1 -37.61 -13.38 -10.74
N GLY A 2 -37.16 -12.16 -11.01
CA GLY A 2 -35.85 -11.94 -11.64
C GLY A 2 -34.83 -11.89 -10.52
N GLU A 3 -33.97 -12.90 -10.45
CA GLU A 3 -32.73 -12.80 -9.68
C GLU A 3 -31.90 -11.70 -10.36
N SER A 4 -31.79 -10.56 -9.68
CA SER A 4 -30.80 -9.55 -10.03
C SER A 4 -29.44 -10.18 -9.79
N GLU A 5 -28.73 -10.50 -10.87
CA GLU A 5 -27.28 -10.66 -10.84
C GLU A 5 -26.70 -9.35 -10.32
N ASP A 6 -26.47 -9.27 -9.01
CA ASP A 6 -25.66 -8.24 -8.37
C ASP A 6 -24.23 -8.43 -8.87
N ASN A 7 -23.98 -7.84 -10.04
CA ASN A 7 -22.67 -7.66 -10.64
C ASN A 7 -21.94 -6.55 -9.86
N ASN A 8 -21.79 -6.76 -8.56
CA ASN A 8 -21.04 -5.92 -7.66
C ASN A 8 -19.55 -6.14 -7.97
N ASN A 9 -19.10 -5.41 -8.99
CA ASN A 9 -17.70 -5.22 -9.37
C ASN A 9 -17.09 -4.16 -8.44
N TRP A 10 -17.00 -4.49 -7.15
CA TRP A 10 -16.40 -3.61 -6.13
C TRP A 10 -14.90 -3.81 -6.22
N ASN A 11 -14.11 -2.73 -6.22
CA ASN A 11 -12.68 -2.80 -5.99
C ASN A 11 -12.42 -2.32 -4.55
N PRO A 12 -12.39 -3.24 -3.56
CA PRO A 12 -12.28 -2.89 -2.17
C PRO A 12 -10.94 -2.23 -1.85
N ARG A 13 -9.90 -2.40 -2.67
CA ARG A 13 -8.52 -2.02 -2.32
C ARG A 13 -8.31 -0.54 -2.00
N LEU A 14 -8.92 0.34 -2.80
CA LEU A 14 -8.91 1.80 -2.56
C LEU A 14 -9.81 2.22 -1.39
N ILE A 15 -10.58 1.30 -0.82
CA ILE A 15 -11.63 1.51 0.20
C ILE A 15 -11.34 0.73 1.49
N GLU A 16 -10.45 -0.27 1.44
CA GLU A 16 -10.35 -1.33 2.43
C GLU A 16 -9.89 -0.81 3.80
N ASN A 17 -10.10 -1.61 4.84
CA ASN A 17 -10.40 -1.09 6.16
C ASN A 17 -9.23 -0.39 6.89
N THR A 18 -9.05 0.91 6.65
CA THR A 18 -8.37 1.81 7.59
C THR A 18 -9.07 1.79 8.97
N CYS A 19 -10.35 1.39 8.99
CA CYS A 19 -11.13 1.07 10.19
C CYS A 19 -10.48 -0.04 11.04
N ASP A 20 -9.79 -0.98 10.42
CA ASP A 20 -9.24 -2.18 11.08
C ASP A 20 -7.79 -1.97 11.55
N GLU A 21 -7.19 -0.81 11.25
CA GLU A 21 -5.89 -0.47 11.82
C GLU A 21 -5.97 -0.53 13.35
N PRO A 22 -5.05 -1.25 14.01
CA PRO A 22 -5.21 -1.64 15.41
C PRO A 22 -5.17 -0.47 16.39
N GLY A 23 -4.74 0.73 15.94
CA GLY A 23 -4.53 1.91 16.80
C GLY A 23 -3.39 1.75 17.81
N ALA A 24 -2.81 0.55 17.92
CA ALA A 24 -1.67 0.23 18.75
C ALA A 24 -0.39 0.17 17.91
N VAL A 25 0.73 0.47 18.56
CA VAL A 25 2.06 0.21 17.99
C VAL A 25 2.32 -1.30 18.06
N LEU A 26 2.49 -1.93 16.89
CA LEU A 26 2.91 -3.32 16.77
C LEU A 26 4.45 -3.41 16.73
N GLN A 27 4.98 -4.63 16.80
CA GLN A 27 6.39 -4.86 16.49
C GLN A 27 6.67 -4.49 15.02
N PRO A 28 7.85 -3.91 14.72
CA PRO A 28 8.29 -3.64 13.35
C PRO A 28 8.17 -4.85 12.43
N LEU A 29 8.02 -4.61 11.12
CA LEU A 29 8.08 -5.66 10.12
C LEU A 29 9.55 -5.94 9.76
N GLU A 30 10.09 -6.98 10.39
CA GLU A 30 11.46 -7.46 10.26
C GLU A 30 11.49 -8.95 9.84
N ASP A 31 12.67 -9.55 9.79
CA ASP A 31 13.03 -10.90 9.32
C ASP A 31 12.72 -11.24 7.85
N TYR A 32 11.71 -10.62 7.24
CA TYR A 32 11.36 -10.88 5.85
C TYR A 32 12.50 -10.50 4.89
N GLN A 33 13.30 -9.49 5.23
CA GLN A 33 14.44 -9.03 4.44
C GLN A 33 15.57 -10.06 4.37
N GLU A 34 15.65 -10.98 5.33
CA GLU A 34 16.63 -12.09 5.33
C GLU A 34 16.21 -13.24 4.40
N SER A 35 14.98 -13.21 3.89
CA SER A 35 14.53 -14.19 2.90
C SER A 35 15.31 -14.03 1.59
N ILE A 36 15.62 -15.16 0.96
CA ILE A 36 16.24 -15.18 -0.37
C ILE A 36 15.24 -14.58 -1.37
N LEU A 37 15.73 -13.72 -2.25
CA LEU A 37 14.94 -13.20 -3.36
C LEU A 37 14.76 -14.32 -4.40
N VAL A 38 13.52 -14.69 -4.69
CA VAL A 38 13.12 -15.86 -5.50
C VAL A 38 12.12 -15.46 -6.59
N SER A 39 11.75 -16.40 -7.48
CA SER A 39 10.72 -16.12 -8.50
C SER A 39 9.34 -15.92 -7.87
N LEU A 40 8.38 -15.36 -8.61
CA LEU A 40 7.02 -15.19 -8.09
C LEU A 40 6.35 -16.53 -7.73
N GLU A 41 6.58 -17.59 -8.51
CA GLU A 41 6.07 -18.94 -8.24
C GLU A 41 6.63 -19.52 -6.93
N GLU A 42 7.93 -19.33 -6.68
CA GLU A 42 8.58 -19.79 -5.45
C GLU A 42 8.11 -18.95 -4.25
N ALA A 43 7.94 -17.64 -4.45
CA ALA A 43 7.54 -16.70 -3.41
C ALA A 43 6.13 -16.97 -2.83
N ILE A 44 5.21 -17.47 -3.67
CA ILE A 44 3.83 -17.77 -3.28
C ILE A 44 3.60 -19.20 -2.79
N GLU A 45 4.58 -20.09 -2.98
CA GLU A 45 4.46 -21.51 -2.65
C GLU A 45 4.01 -21.76 -1.19
N PRO A 46 4.52 -21.04 -0.16
CA PRO A 46 4.08 -21.26 1.22
C PRO A 46 2.64 -20.80 1.52
N ILE A 47 2.08 -19.91 0.70
CA ILE A 47 0.75 -19.30 0.90
C ILE A 47 -0.28 -19.80 -0.12
N LYS A 48 0.11 -20.62 -1.10
CA LYS A 48 -0.77 -21.01 -2.21
C LYS A 48 -2.07 -21.69 -1.76
N SER A 49 -2.03 -22.43 -0.65
CA SER A 49 -3.19 -23.17 -0.12
C SER A 49 -4.25 -22.25 0.48
N LEU A 50 -3.92 -20.99 0.75
CA LEU A 50 -4.88 -19.98 1.22
C LEU A 50 -5.83 -19.52 0.11
N PHE A 51 -5.52 -19.87 -1.16
CA PHE A 51 -6.21 -19.38 -2.33
C PHE A 51 -6.68 -20.53 -3.21
N ARG A 52 -7.83 -20.35 -3.86
CA ARG A 52 -8.40 -21.39 -4.74
C ARG A 52 -7.56 -21.61 -6.00
N ASN A 53 -7.09 -20.53 -6.63
CA ASN A 53 -6.48 -20.58 -7.97
C ASN A 53 -5.23 -19.68 -8.12
N LEU A 54 -4.45 -19.48 -7.05
CA LEU A 54 -3.28 -18.59 -7.09
C LEU A 54 -2.29 -18.86 -8.25
N PRO A 55 -2.01 -20.12 -8.66
CA PRO A 55 -1.14 -20.37 -9.81
C PRO A 55 -1.64 -19.75 -11.13
N ARG A 56 -2.96 -19.67 -11.33
CA ARG A 56 -3.54 -19.00 -12.50
C ARG A 56 -3.28 -17.50 -12.43
N ASP A 57 -3.49 -16.90 -11.25
CA ASP A 57 -3.32 -15.46 -11.06
C ASP A 57 -1.86 -15.03 -11.24
N VAL A 58 -0.92 -15.86 -10.75
CA VAL A 58 0.52 -15.72 -10.99
C VAL A 58 0.84 -15.77 -12.48
N TRP A 59 0.27 -16.72 -13.22
CA TRP A 59 0.47 -16.82 -14.67
C TRP A 59 -0.03 -15.57 -15.41
N ILE A 60 -1.18 -15.02 -15.01
CA ILE A 60 -1.72 -13.77 -15.57
C ILE A 60 -0.75 -12.62 -15.27
N ALA A 61 -0.34 -12.46 -14.00
CA ALA A 61 0.54 -11.39 -13.56
C ALA A 61 1.89 -11.38 -14.27
N LYS A 62 2.50 -12.56 -14.47
CA LYS A 62 3.77 -12.69 -15.20
C LYS A 62 3.62 -12.35 -16.68
N ASN A 63 2.52 -12.78 -17.31
CA ASN A 63 2.29 -12.44 -18.72
C ASN A 63 2.08 -10.94 -18.94
N ALA A 64 1.49 -10.25 -17.97
CA ALA A 64 1.34 -8.80 -18.01
C ALA A 64 2.63 -8.02 -17.68
N SER A 65 3.68 -8.69 -17.21
CA SER A 65 4.90 -8.07 -16.66
C SER A 65 6.18 -8.48 -17.40
N LYS A 66 6.09 -8.88 -18.67
CA LYS A 66 7.26 -9.36 -19.45
C LYS A 66 8.33 -8.29 -19.68
N GLU A 67 7.90 -7.04 -19.87
CA GLU A 67 8.75 -5.89 -20.14
C GLU A 67 8.39 -4.76 -19.18
N PRO A 68 8.81 -4.87 -17.90
CA PRO A 68 8.43 -3.92 -16.88
C PRO A 68 9.24 -2.62 -16.97
N ALA A 69 8.65 -1.53 -16.49
CA ALA A 69 9.33 -0.26 -16.25
C ALA A 69 10.15 -0.29 -14.95
N ASP A 70 10.74 0.87 -14.59
CA ASP A 70 11.34 1.13 -13.26
C ASP A 70 12.46 0.18 -12.85
N ASP A 71 13.20 -0.37 -13.83
CA ASP A 71 14.29 -1.35 -13.65
C ASP A 71 13.88 -2.58 -12.80
N LEU A 72 12.59 -2.91 -12.82
CA LEU A 72 12.08 -4.10 -12.15
C LEU A 72 12.38 -5.36 -12.97
N SER A 73 12.55 -6.49 -12.29
CA SER A 73 12.47 -7.78 -12.96
C SER A 73 11.02 -8.11 -13.33
N PRO A 74 10.77 -9.03 -14.28
CA PRO A 74 9.43 -9.51 -14.56
C PRO A 74 8.70 -10.06 -13.34
N ASP A 75 9.40 -10.77 -12.44
CA ASP A 75 8.81 -11.31 -11.21
C ASP A 75 8.48 -10.21 -10.18
N GLU A 76 9.32 -9.18 -10.07
CA GLU A 76 9.08 -8.01 -9.21
C GLU A 76 7.85 -7.23 -9.65
N SER A 77 7.75 -6.91 -10.95
CA SER A 77 6.56 -6.26 -11.50
C SER A 77 5.32 -7.14 -11.39
N ALA A 78 5.45 -8.45 -11.63
CA ALA A 78 4.35 -9.40 -11.50
C ALA A 78 3.86 -9.53 -10.06
N ALA A 79 4.73 -9.40 -9.05
CA ALA A 79 4.31 -9.37 -7.65
C ALA A 79 3.42 -8.15 -7.37
N ILE A 80 3.77 -6.97 -7.90
CA ILE A 80 2.90 -5.78 -7.81
C ILE A 80 1.58 -6.02 -8.53
N HIS A 81 1.64 -6.52 -9.77
CA HIS A 81 0.45 -6.83 -10.55
C HIS A 81 -0.49 -7.78 -9.79
N LEU A 82 0.04 -8.87 -9.23
CA LEU A 82 -0.72 -9.85 -8.45
C LEU A 82 -1.35 -9.23 -7.21
N TYR A 83 -0.62 -8.39 -6.47
CA TYR A 83 -1.17 -7.65 -5.32
C TYR A 83 -2.39 -6.81 -5.72
N THR A 84 -2.38 -6.22 -6.91
CA THR A 84 -3.43 -5.32 -7.38
C THR A 84 -4.64 -6.00 -8.02
N MET A 85 -4.65 -7.33 -8.16
CA MET A 85 -5.74 -8.07 -8.81
C MET A 85 -6.99 -8.20 -7.92
N GLU A 86 -8.17 -8.03 -8.52
CA GLU A 86 -9.44 -8.40 -7.88
C GLU A 86 -9.80 -9.85 -8.20
N VAL A 87 -9.70 -10.73 -7.19
CA VAL A 87 -9.98 -12.16 -7.35
C VAL A 87 -10.94 -12.63 -6.26
N LYS A 88 -12.02 -13.29 -6.66
CA LYS A 88 -13.02 -13.87 -5.74
C LYS A 88 -12.64 -15.32 -5.36
N PRO A 89 -12.99 -15.79 -4.14
CA PRO A 89 -13.73 -15.09 -3.09
C PRO A 89 -12.87 -14.22 -2.16
N ARG A 90 -11.54 -14.35 -2.22
CA ARG A 90 -10.59 -13.53 -1.46
C ARG A 90 -9.35 -13.24 -2.29
N ASN A 91 -8.96 -11.98 -2.25
CA ASN A 91 -7.86 -11.38 -2.97
C ASN A 91 -6.56 -11.53 -2.16
N LEU A 92 -5.42 -11.54 -2.85
CA LEU A 92 -4.13 -11.64 -2.17
C LEU A 92 -3.89 -10.47 -1.22
N TYR A 93 -4.16 -9.24 -1.66
CA TYR A 93 -3.91 -8.05 -0.85
C TYR A 93 -4.78 -8.01 0.41
N SER A 94 -6.04 -8.46 0.36
CA SER A 94 -6.93 -8.45 1.52
C SER A 94 -6.41 -9.36 2.64
N ILE A 95 -5.98 -10.59 2.30
CA ILE A 95 -5.43 -11.52 3.29
C ILE A 95 -4.08 -11.01 3.82
N LEU A 96 -3.21 -10.50 2.94
CA LEU A 96 -1.93 -9.95 3.36
C LEU A 96 -2.11 -8.77 4.33
N ASN A 97 -3.01 -7.84 3.99
CA ASN A 97 -3.31 -6.67 4.82
C ASN A 97 -3.95 -7.05 6.17
N GLU A 98 -4.77 -8.12 6.21
CA GLU A 98 -5.27 -8.70 7.46
C GLU A 98 -4.11 -9.18 8.34
N MET A 99 -3.18 -9.96 7.78
CA MET A 99 -2.03 -10.47 8.53
C MET A 99 -1.07 -9.36 8.99
N LEU A 100 -0.94 -8.29 8.22
CA LEU A 100 -0.12 -7.13 8.58
C LEU A 100 -0.69 -6.32 9.75
N ARG A 101 -2.01 -6.36 9.97
CA ARG A 101 -2.68 -5.73 11.12
C ARG A 101 -2.74 -6.63 12.35
N ASP A 102 -2.46 -7.92 12.20
CA ASP A 102 -2.46 -8.88 13.30
C ASP A 102 -1.28 -8.64 14.25
N LYS A 103 -1.57 -8.70 15.56
CA LYS A 103 -0.55 -8.59 16.62
C LYS A 103 0.39 -9.79 16.62
N ASP A 104 -0.09 -10.96 16.21
CA ASP A 104 0.72 -12.17 16.11
C ASP A 104 1.52 -12.18 14.79
N ARG A 105 2.70 -11.56 14.82
CA ARG A 105 3.63 -11.49 13.68
C ARG A 105 4.05 -12.85 13.14
N ARG A 106 3.91 -13.95 13.90
CA ARG A 106 4.25 -15.29 13.41
C ARG A 106 3.39 -15.71 12.23
N LYS A 107 2.17 -15.17 12.12
CA LYS A 107 1.25 -15.42 10.99
C LYS A 107 1.76 -14.86 9.65
N LEU A 108 2.69 -13.91 9.68
CA LEU A 108 3.33 -13.36 8.48
C LEU A 108 4.49 -14.21 7.96
N LYS A 109 5.03 -15.15 8.75
CA LYS A 109 6.21 -15.94 8.32
C LYS A 109 6.01 -16.65 6.97
N PRO A 110 4.87 -17.29 6.67
CA PRO A 110 4.63 -17.88 5.35
C PRO A 110 4.67 -16.86 4.21
N TRP A 111 4.39 -15.59 4.49
CA TRP A 111 4.39 -14.50 3.51
C TRP A 111 5.76 -13.90 3.25
N PHE A 112 6.80 -14.25 4.03
CA PHE A 112 8.11 -13.60 3.93
C PHE A 112 8.75 -13.70 2.54
N PRO A 113 8.70 -14.83 1.81
CA PRO A 113 9.22 -14.88 0.44
C PRO A 113 8.48 -13.93 -0.51
N TYR A 114 7.15 -13.85 -0.39
CA TYR A 114 6.35 -12.89 -1.16
C TYR A 114 6.64 -11.43 -0.76
N LEU A 115 6.69 -11.13 0.54
CA LEU A 115 7.02 -9.80 1.06
C LEU A 115 8.42 -9.36 0.62
N LYS A 116 9.40 -10.26 0.63
CA LYS A 116 10.74 -9.99 0.13
C LYS A 116 10.71 -9.56 -1.33
N LEU A 117 10.06 -10.33 -2.21
CA LEU A 117 9.95 -10.00 -3.63
C LEU A 117 9.18 -8.70 -3.86
N PHE A 118 8.01 -8.58 -3.25
CA PHE A 118 7.09 -7.45 -3.43
C PHE A 118 7.67 -6.14 -2.89
N ILE A 119 8.25 -6.14 -1.69
CA ILE A 119 8.83 -4.92 -1.10
C ILE A 119 10.14 -4.56 -1.81
N THR A 120 10.94 -5.52 -2.26
CA THR A 120 12.10 -5.25 -3.13
C THR A 120 11.67 -4.45 -4.38
N ALA A 121 10.61 -4.90 -5.06
CA ALA A 121 10.04 -4.21 -6.20
C ALA A 121 9.62 -2.77 -5.86
N LEU A 122 8.87 -2.59 -4.78
CA LEU A 122 8.39 -1.26 -4.36
C LEU A 122 9.53 -0.32 -3.92
N PHE A 123 10.62 -0.83 -3.35
CA PHE A 123 11.78 -0.02 -2.99
C PHE A 123 12.55 0.48 -4.22
N LYS A 124 12.60 -0.30 -5.30
CA LYS A 124 13.20 0.12 -6.58
C LYS A 124 12.42 1.23 -7.26
N ILE A 125 11.09 1.23 -7.15
CA ILE A 125 10.25 2.32 -7.64
C ILE A 125 10.60 3.61 -6.88
N GLN A 126 11.12 4.58 -7.61
CA GLN A 126 11.49 5.88 -7.04
C GLN A 126 10.23 6.62 -6.57
N PRO A 127 10.18 7.08 -5.29
CA PRO A 127 9.09 7.96 -4.88
C PRO A 127 9.12 9.23 -5.72
N GLY A 128 7.94 9.67 -6.16
CA GLY A 128 7.77 10.95 -6.86
C GLY A 128 7.98 12.16 -5.94
N PRO A 129 7.77 13.39 -6.45
CA PRO A 129 7.77 14.57 -5.61
C PRO A 129 6.66 14.50 -4.56
N THR A 130 6.88 15.15 -3.42
CA THR A 130 5.86 15.32 -2.37
C THR A 130 4.59 15.85 -2.99
N LYS A 131 3.48 15.16 -2.71
CA LYS A 131 2.17 15.50 -3.30
C LYS A 131 1.06 15.15 -2.32
N VAL A 132 -0.09 15.74 -2.57
CA VAL A 132 -1.33 15.31 -1.94
C VAL A 132 -1.84 14.06 -2.66
N ILE A 133 -2.16 13.03 -1.87
CA ILE A 133 -2.85 11.81 -2.34
C ILE A 133 -4.14 11.62 -1.54
N TYR A 134 -5.04 10.81 -2.09
CA TYR A 134 -6.38 10.62 -1.56
C TYR A 134 -6.68 9.15 -1.28
N ARG A 135 -7.40 8.90 -0.18
CA ARG A 135 -7.97 7.59 0.13
C ARG A 135 -9.41 7.76 0.61
N GLY A 136 -10.33 7.08 -0.04
CA GLY A 136 -11.72 7.03 0.40
C GLY A 136 -11.97 5.83 1.31
N VAL A 137 -12.80 5.98 2.34
CA VAL A 137 -13.27 4.87 3.18
C VAL A 137 -14.77 5.01 3.37
N LYS A 138 -15.54 3.94 3.13
CA LYS A 138 -16.99 3.89 3.34
C LYS A 138 -17.35 3.67 4.82
N ALA A 139 -16.79 4.51 5.69
CA ALA A 139 -17.11 4.56 7.11
C ALA A 139 -16.85 5.97 7.67
N ASP A 140 -17.54 6.32 8.76
CA ASP A 140 -17.20 7.50 9.55
C ASP A 140 -16.03 7.18 10.51
N LEU A 141 -14.90 7.85 10.29
CA LEU A 141 -13.68 7.72 11.09
C LEU A 141 -13.35 8.98 11.89
N HIS A 142 -14.25 9.97 11.93
CA HIS A 142 -14.02 11.27 12.56
C HIS A 142 -13.64 11.18 14.04
N LEU A 143 -14.22 10.22 14.77
CA LEU A 143 -13.92 10.00 16.20
C LEU A 143 -12.66 9.16 16.42
N LYS A 144 -12.28 8.34 15.43
CA LYS A 144 -11.08 7.50 15.48
C LYS A 144 -9.80 8.33 15.27
N TYR A 145 -9.89 9.40 14.49
CA TYR A 145 -8.77 10.30 14.19
C TYR A 145 -8.95 11.65 14.86
N ARG A 146 -8.07 11.97 15.80
CA ARG A 146 -8.09 13.22 16.58
C ARG A 146 -6.98 14.15 16.13
N ASP A 147 -7.27 15.46 16.13
CA ASP A 147 -6.31 16.48 15.70
C ASP A 147 -5.04 16.43 16.56
N GLY A 148 -3.87 16.53 15.92
CA GLY A 148 -2.55 16.42 16.55
C GLY A 148 -2.14 15.02 16.99
N GLU A 149 -3.03 14.02 16.95
CA GLU A 149 -2.64 12.63 17.22
C GLU A 149 -1.92 12.01 16.04
N ARG A 150 -1.12 10.98 16.34
CA ARG A 150 -0.29 10.28 15.37
C ARG A 150 -0.72 8.84 15.21
N TYR A 151 -0.69 8.35 13.98
CA TYR A 151 -1.21 7.03 13.61
C TYR A 151 -0.20 6.29 12.74
N ILE A 152 -0.18 4.96 12.88
CA ILE A 152 0.58 4.06 12.02
C ILE A 152 -0.43 3.25 11.21
N TRP A 153 -0.23 3.18 9.90
CA TRP A 153 -0.92 2.21 9.04
C TRP A 153 -0.02 1.00 8.83
N TRP A 154 -0.39 -0.13 9.42
CA TRP A 154 0.43 -1.34 9.40
C TRP A 154 0.24 -2.17 8.13
N ALA A 155 -0.91 -2.06 7.47
CA ALA A 155 -1.12 -2.67 6.16
C ALA A 155 -0.58 -1.80 5.02
N PHE A 156 -0.40 -2.42 3.85
CA PHE A 156 -0.28 -1.64 2.62
C PHE A 156 -1.59 -0.87 2.38
N SER A 157 -1.46 0.41 2.01
CA SER A 157 -2.62 1.28 1.80
C SER A 157 -2.63 1.84 0.38
N SER A 158 -3.62 1.48 -0.41
CA SER A 158 -3.81 2.01 -1.76
C SER A 158 -4.46 3.39 -1.73
N CYS A 159 -3.82 4.36 -2.34
CA CYS A 159 -4.31 5.71 -2.51
C CYS A 159 -4.35 6.06 -3.99
N THR A 160 -4.93 7.20 -4.32
CA THR A 160 -4.94 7.73 -5.69
C THR A 160 -4.58 9.20 -5.68
N ILE A 161 -3.96 9.70 -6.76
CA ILE A 161 -3.83 11.14 -7.01
C ILE A 161 -5.07 11.74 -7.68
N SER A 162 -6.02 10.90 -8.09
CA SER A 162 -7.20 11.30 -8.87
C SER A 162 -8.46 11.26 -8.03
N LEU A 163 -8.93 12.43 -7.57
CA LEU A 163 -10.23 12.54 -6.89
C LEU A 163 -11.39 12.00 -7.73
N LYS A 164 -11.29 12.09 -9.07
CA LYS A 164 -12.29 11.56 -10.00
C LYS A 164 -12.49 10.05 -9.87
N VAL A 165 -11.44 9.31 -9.50
CA VAL A 165 -11.57 7.88 -9.20
C VAL A 165 -12.50 7.69 -8.01
N LEU A 166 -12.34 8.47 -6.94
CA LEU A 166 -13.14 8.32 -5.71
C LEU A 166 -14.62 8.68 -5.89
N ASP A 167 -14.97 9.51 -6.87
CA ASP A 167 -16.36 9.88 -7.18
C ASP A 167 -17.24 8.68 -7.61
N GLN A 168 -16.64 7.60 -8.10
CA GLN A 168 -17.42 6.43 -8.51
C GLN A 168 -18.05 5.72 -7.30
N PRO A 169 -19.33 5.28 -7.39
CA PRO A 169 -20.01 4.57 -6.30
C PRO A 169 -19.27 3.33 -5.79
N MET A 170 -18.49 2.69 -6.67
CA MET A 170 -17.69 1.52 -6.30
C MET A 170 -16.53 1.84 -5.37
N TYR A 171 -16.07 3.10 -5.28
CA TYR A 171 -14.98 3.55 -4.39
C TYR A 171 -15.49 4.35 -3.18
N LEU A 172 -15.49 5.69 -3.22
CA LEU A 172 -16.04 6.50 -2.13
C LEU A 172 -17.51 6.80 -2.39
N GLY A 173 -17.82 7.28 -3.60
CA GLY A 173 -19.17 7.67 -3.99
C GLY A 173 -19.72 8.86 -3.20
N ASP A 174 -21.03 9.05 -3.28
CA ASP A 174 -21.76 10.22 -2.79
C ASP A 174 -22.80 9.90 -1.70
N SER A 175 -22.87 8.64 -1.25
CA SER A 175 -23.87 8.18 -0.28
C SER A 175 -23.29 7.35 0.86
N GLY A 176 -23.92 7.46 2.04
CA GLY A 176 -23.58 6.73 3.25
C GLY A 176 -22.40 7.33 4.04
N PRO A 177 -22.23 6.94 5.32
CA PRO A 177 -21.13 7.43 6.15
C PRO A 177 -19.77 7.15 5.51
N ARG A 178 -18.97 8.21 5.32
CA ARG A 178 -17.73 8.13 4.56
C ARG A 178 -16.68 9.11 5.05
N THR A 179 -15.43 8.72 4.84
CA THR A 179 -14.23 9.49 5.19
C THR A 179 -13.34 9.61 3.96
N LEU A 180 -12.93 10.82 3.63
CA LEU A 180 -11.88 11.11 2.65
C LEU A 180 -10.61 11.53 3.40
N PHE A 181 -9.55 10.73 3.28
CA PHE A 181 -8.22 11.13 3.70
C PHE A 181 -7.58 11.97 2.60
N ASN A 182 -7.15 13.16 2.96
CA ASN A 182 -6.25 14.02 2.19
C ASN A 182 -4.86 13.90 2.82
N ILE A 183 -3.86 13.41 2.10
CA ILE A 183 -2.57 13.01 2.69
C ILE A 183 -1.43 13.75 1.99
N GLU A 184 -0.71 14.61 2.72
CA GLU A 184 0.60 15.13 2.29
C GLU A 184 1.61 13.96 2.35
N CYS A 185 1.97 13.40 1.20
CA CYS A 185 2.78 12.19 1.09
C CYS A 185 4.09 12.43 0.34
N MET A 186 5.18 11.90 0.88
CA MET A 186 6.54 11.96 0.37
C MET A 186 7.02 10.62 -0.20
N ASN A 187 6.69 9.50 0.47
CA ASN A 187 7.29 8.19 0.15
C ASN A 187 6.35 7.21 -0.57
N GLY A 188 5.18 7.66 -1.01
CA GLY A 188 4.22 6.82 -1.75
C GLY A 188 4.78 6.32 -3.09
N LYS A 189 4.45 5.07 -3.44
CA LYS A 189 4.94 4.39 -4.65
C LYS A 189 3.90 4.46 -5.76
N ALA A 190 4.21 5.15 -6.85
CA ALA A 190 3.33 5.18 -8.02
C ALA A 190 3.42 3.84 -8.76
N ILE A 191 2.40 2.99 -8.62
CA ILE A 191 2.44 1.62 -9.14
C ILE A 191 1.62 1.42 -10.41
N LYS A 192 1.10 2.50 -11.01
CA LYS A 192 0.28 2.46 -12.25
C LYS A 192 0.93 1.60 -13.34
N SER A 193 2.23 1.73 -13.58
CA SER A 193 2.97 0.97 -14.61
C SER A 193 2.99 -0.54 -14.35
N HIS A 194 2.77 -0.98 -13.12
CA HIS A 194 2.83 -2.39 -12.71
C HIS A 194 1.47 -2.98 -12.26
N SER A 195 0.52 -2.12 -11.89
CA SER A 195 -0.82 -2.50 -11.43
C SER A 195 -1.67 -3.19 -12.51
N TYR A 196 -2.59 -4.06 -12.09
CA TYR A 196 -3.67 -4.63 -12.88
C TYR A 196 -4.64 -3.52 -13.34
N TYR A 197 -4.89 -2.54 -12.47
CA TYR A 197 -5.75 -1.40 -12.75
C TYR A 197 -4.96 -0.16 -13.17
N LYS A 198 -4.84 0.03 -14.49
CA LYS A 198 -4.08 1.15 -15.06
C LYS A 198 -4.77 2.51 -14.94
N THR A 199 -6.07 2.55 -14.64
CA THR A 199 -6.88 3.78 -14.65
C THR A 199 -7.01 4.45 -13.29
N GLU A 200 -6.46 3.86 -12.23
CA GLU A 200 -6.67 4.30 -10.85
C GLU A 200 -5.65 5.35 -10.37
N ASP A 201 -4.61 5.62 -11.17
CA ASP A 201 -3.48 6.49 -10.79
C ASP A 201 -2.98 6.19 -9.37
N GLU A 202 -2.81 4.89 -9.11
CA GLU A 202 -2.62 4.38 -7.77
C GLU A 202 -1.24 4.71 -7.19
N ILE A 203 -1.26 5.20 -5.95
CA ILE A 203 -0.12 5.38 -5.08
C ILE A 203 -0.23 4.39 -3.93
N LEU A 204 0.70 3.44 -3.84
CA LEU A 204 0.75 2.47 -2.76
C LEU A 204 1.63 2.96 -1.62
N LEU A 205 1.09 2.95 -0.41
CA LEU A 205 1.84 3.20 0.82
C LEU A 205 2.26 1.87 1.44
N LEU A 206 3.50 1.80 1.91
CA LEU A 206 4.07 0.62 2.54
C LEU A 206 3.51 0.41 3.98
N PRO A 207 3.64 -0.79 4.55
CA PRO A 207 3.45 -1.03 5.98
C PRO A 207 4.30 -0.09 6.84
N GLY A 208 3.72 0.39 7.93
CA GLY A 208 4.43 1.24 8.90
C GLY A 208 4.44 2.73 8.53
N PHE A 209 3.63 3.17 7.56
CA PHE A 209 3.49 4.61 7.28
C PHE A 209 2.98 5.34 8.53
N TYR A 210 3.65 6.44 8.87
CA TYR A 210 3.42 7.22 10.08
C TYR A 210 2.87 8.60 9.73
N PHE A 211 1.77 8.97 10.36
CA PHE A 211 1.05 10.21 10.06
C PHE A 211 0.73 11.00 11.31
N GLU A 212 0.56 12.30 11.15
CA GLU A 212 -0.14 13.18 12.09
C GLU A 212 -1.45 13.67 11.47
N VAL A 213 -2.51 13.77 12.28
CA VAL A 213 -3.75 14.44 11.87
C VAL A 213 -3.55 15.94 12.00
N VAL A 214 -3.48 16.62 10.86
CA VAL A 214 -3.28 18.08 10.79
C VAL A 214 -4.58 18.81 11.11
N SER A 215 -5.69 18.33 10.54
CA SER A 215 -7.01 18.94 10.71
C SER A 215 -8.09 18.00 10.20
N LYS A 216 -9.33 18.23 10.61
CA LYS A 216 -10.51 17.54 10.07
C LYS A 216 -11.69 18.48 9.89
N VAL A 217 -12.58 18.14 8.96
CA VAL A 217 -13.81 18.89 8.71
C VAL A 217 -14.96 17.95 8.35
N LYS A 218 -16.17 18.28 8.80
CA LYS A 218 -17.40 17.67 8.31
C LYS A 218 -17.83 18.40 7.04
N ALA A 219 -17.55 17.83 5.88
CA ALA A 219 -17.78 18.45 4.58
C ALA A 219 -19.23 18.29 4.09
N ALA A 220 -19.91 17.22 4.50
CA ALA A 220 -21.35 17.01 4.29
C ALA A 220 -21.95 16.24 5.47
N ASN A 221 -23.26 15.95 5.42
CA ASN A 221 -23.95 15.21 6.49
C ASN A 221 -23.29 13.86 6.80
N ASP A 222 -22.82 13.18 5.76
CA ASP A 222 -22.25 11.84 5.78
C ASP A 222 -20.78 11.79 5.33
N LEU A 223 -20.14 12.93 5.03
CA LEU A 223 -18.74 13.01 4.59
C LEU A 223 -17.87 13.78 5.58
N HIS A 224 -16.84 13.10 6.07
CA HIS A 224 -15.73 13.70 6.80
C HIS A 224 -14.47 13.75 5.94
N ILE A 225 -13.74 14.86 6.00
CA ILE A 225 -12.40 14.98 5.40
C ILE A 225 -11.40 15.04 6.54
N ILE A 226 -10.39 14.18 6.49
CA ILE A 226 -9.27 14.13 7.45
C ILE A 226 -7.99 14.45 6.69
N HIS A 227 -7.30 15.49 7.12
CA HIS A 227 -6.01 15.88 6.58
C HIS A 227 -4.89 15.21 7.39
N LEU A 228 -4.10 14.37 6.73
CA LEU A 228 -2.94 13.70 7.27
C LEU A 228 -1.66 14.29 6.67
N ARG A 229 -0.61 14.37 7.48
CA ARG A 229 0.75 14.63 7.02
C ARG A 229 1.64 13.44 7.33
N GLU A 230 2.32 12.93 6.32
CA GLU A 230 3.35 11.91 6.50
C GLU A 230 4.51 12.46 7.34
N LEU A 231 4.95 11.67 8.32
CA LEU A 231 6.09 11.97 9.18
C LEU A 231 7.12 10.85 9.11
N SER A 232 8.38 11.15 9.44
CA SER A 232 9.36 10.12 9.74
C SER A 232 9.05 9.48 11.10
N PRO A 233 8.94 8.15 11.21
CA PRO A 233 8.75 7.50 12.49
C PRO A 233 10.02 7.61 13.36
N PRO A 234 9.88 7.56 14.70
CA PRO A 234 11.02 7.63 15.62
C PRO A 234 11.95 6.41 15.54
N HIS A 235 11.46 5.29 15.00
CA HIS A 235 12.19 4.04 14.78
C HIS A 235 11.82 3.44 13.43
N VAL A 236 12.66 2.56 12.89
CA VAL A 236 12.35 1.80 11.68
C VAL A 236 11.16 0.88 11.96
N LEU A 237 10.07 1.06 11.21
CA LEU A 237 8.85 0.24 11.33
C LEU A 237 8.75 -0.86 10.26
N LEU A 238 9.53 -0.71 9.19
CA LEU A 238 9.67 -1.64 8.08
C LEU A 238 11.15 -1.70 7.71
N GLU A 239 11.80 -2.84 7.96
CA GLU A 239 13.20 -3.02 7.58
C GLU A 239 13.33 -2.95 6.04
N PRO A 240 14.36 -2.30 5.46
CA PRO A 240 14.57 -2.32 4.02
C PRO A 240 14.81 -3.75 3.49
N PRO A 241 14.37 -4.06 2.26
CA PRO A 241 14.47 -5.42 1.72
C PRO A 241 15.89 -5.78 1.27
N PHE A 242 16.81 -4.82 1.21
CA PHE A 242 18.19 -5.06 0.82
C PHE A 242 18.98 -5.40 2.08
N SER A 243 19.67 -6.54 2.09
CA SER A 243 20.56 -6.91 3.18
C SER A 243 21.51 -5.75 3.48
N SER A 244 21.72 -5.47 4.75
CA SER A 244 22.52 -4.35 5.22
C SER A 244 23.89 -4.35 4.54
N ILE A 245 24.12 -3.38 3.65
CA ILE A 245 25.48 -2.92 3.39
C ILE A 245 26.00 -2.42 4.75
N PRO A 246 27.24 -2.75 5.17
CA PRO A 246 27.77 -2.33 6.46
C PRO A 246 27.51 -0.84 6.72
N SER A 247 27.15 -0.53 7.97
CA SER A 247 26.51 0.71 8.46
C SER A 247 27.06 2.06 7.97
N ALA A 248 28.26 2.09 7.39
CA ALA A 248 28.85 3.27 6.76
C ALA A 248 28.12 3.75 5.49
N VAL A 249 27.33 2.92 4.80
CA VAL A 249 26.63 3.29 3.55
C VAL A 249 25.12 3.50 3.73
N SER A 250 24.55 3.07 4.86
CA SER A 250 23.11 3.21 5.14
C SER A 250 22.68 4.69 5.25
N CYS A 251 23.58 5.56 5.74
CA CYS A 251 23.38 7.01 5.69
C CYS A 251 23.37 7.57 4.27
N LEU A 252 24.01 6.94 3.27
CA LEU A 252 24.00 7.46 1.90
C LEU A 252 22.65 7.22 1.21
N PHE A 253 22.00 6.06 1.38
CA PHE A 253 20.72 5.80 0.71
C PHE A 253 19.56 6.65 1.26
N LEU A 254 19.62 7.02 2.55
CA LEU A 254 18.66 7.98 3.13
C LEU A 254 19.02 9.45 2.82
N ASN A 255 20.32 9.81 2.70
CA ASN A 255 20.75 11.20 2.48
C ASN A 255 20.97 11.61 1.02
N ILE A 256 21.07 10.69 0.05
CA ILE A 256 21.22 11.07 -1.37
C ILE A 256 20.03 11.92 -1.87
N ARG A 257 18.86 11.84 -1.22
CA ARG A 257 17.70 12.69 -1.53
C ARG A 257 17.66 14.06 -0.85
N ILE A 258 18.44 14.29 0.22
CA ILE A 258 18.44 15.60 0.92
C ILE A 258 19.43 16.58 0.26
N MET A 259 20.51 16.08 -0.35
CA MET A 259 21.55 16.94 -0.94
C MET A 259 21.26 17.43 -2.37
N GLN A 260 20.38 16.78 -3.14
CA GLN A 260 20.08 17.22 -4.51
C GLN A 260 19.15 18.44 -4.61
N HIS A 261 18.48 18.84 -3.52
CA HIS A 261 17.64 20.05 -3.49
C HIS A 261 18.33 21.30 -2.93
N ILE A 262 19.59 21.21 -2.47
CA ILE A 262 20.33 22.37 -1.94
C ILE A 262 21.20 23.06 -3.01
N PHE A 263 21.45 22.42 -4.16
CA PHE A 263 22.38 22.95 -5.18
C PHE A 263 21.76 23.46 -6.49
N ILE A 264 20.44 23.73 -6.52
CA ILE A 264 19.82 24.47 -7.63
C ILE A 264 19.13 25.70 -7.05
N GLY A 265 19.95 26.66 -6.64
CA GLY A 265 19.49 27.90 -6.03
C GLY A 265 20.63 28.83 -5.65
N SER A 266 21.61 29.00 -6.55
CA SER A 266 22.63 30.05 -6.49
C SER A 266 23.40 30.09 -7.81
N THR A 267 22.86 30.80 -8.80
CA THR A 267 23.57 31.76 -9.69
C THR A 267 22.56 32.34 -10.68
#